data_AF-A0A7S1CYL7-F1
#
_entry.id   AF-A0A7S1CYL7-F1
#
_cell.length_a   1.000
_cell.length_b   1.000
_cell.length_c   1.000
_cell.angle_alpha   90.00
_cell.angle_beta   90.00
_cell.angle_gamma   90.00
#
_symmetry.space_group_name_H-M   'P 1'
#
loop_
_entity.id
_entity.type
_entity.pdbx_description
1 polymer ?
#
loop_
_entity_poly.entity_id
_entity_poly.type
_entity_poly.pdbx_seq_one_letter_code
_entity_poly.pdbx_strand_id
1 'polypeptide(L)'
;KLNILLDGCYIPSGMSKDDKNSAFLEQACDRTGGIYLAPSGAAQVGPALTEVLISVFLAPKSARNRLHLPGINKVDFRARSFDTGETVDMAYVCNQCLSIFQKKPKEYCPTCCADIKPPKTTNNGADKE
;
A
#
# COMPACT_ATOMS: atom_id res chain seq x y z
N LYS A 1 -14.81 12.75 7.38
CA LYS A 1 -13.85 11.79 8.02
C LYS A 1 -14.53 11.26 9.28
N LEU A 2 -14.78 9.95 9.43
CA LEU A 2 -15.69 9.39 10.44
C LEU A 2 -15.12 9.30 11.88
N ASN A 3 -13.84 9.66 12.09
CA ASN A 3 -13.16 9.60 13.41
C ASN A 3 -13.22 8.24 14.13
N ILE A 4 -13.27 7.16 13.34
CA ILE A 4 -13.21 5.77 13.81
C ILE A 4 -11.77 5.29 13.68
N LEU A 5 -11.25 4.63 14.71
CA LEU A 5 -9.95 3.96 14.67
C LEU A 5 -10.07 2.63 13.93
N LEU A 6 -9.09 2.33 13.09
CA LEU A 6 -8.97 1.04 12.41
C LEU A 6 -7.74 0.31 12.91
N ASP A 7 -7.96 -0.80 13.59
CA ASP A 7 -6.89 -1.73 13.94
C ASP A 7 -6.90 -2.92 12.98
N GLY A 8 -5.71 -3.40 12.62
CA GLY A 8 -5.51 -4.45 11.63
C GLY A 8 -4.60 -5.54 12.16
N CYS A 9 -5.08 -6.78 12.11
CA CYS A 9 -4.27 -7.97 12.34
C CYS A 9 -4.12 -8.72 11.00
N TYR A 10 -2.92 -8.81 10.46
CA TYR A 10 -2.64 -9.55 9.23
C TYR A 10 -2.16 -10.96 9.58
N ILE A 11 -2.92 -11.98 9.17
CA ILE A 11 -2.60 -13.39 9.41
C ILE A 11 -2.35 -14.05 8.04
N PRO A 12 -1.09 -14.38 7.69
CA PRO A 12 -0.79 -15.11 6.47
C PRO A 12 -1.30 -16.55 6.55
N SER A 13 -1.63 -17.19 5.42
CA SER A 13 -2.19 -18.54 5.39
C SER A 13 -1.17 -19.65 5.65
N GLY A 14 0.12 -19.29 5.77
CA GLY A 14 1.22 -20.21 6.00
C GLY A 14 1.79 -20.84 4.73
N MET A 15 1.29 -20.45 3.56
CA MET A 15 1.88 -20.84 2.27
C MET A 15 3.18 -20.08 2.01
N SER A 16 4.16 -20.75 1.39
CA SER A 16 5.49 -20.17 1.14
C SER A 16 5.49 -18.93 0.23
N LYS A 17 4.40 -18.71 -0.51
CA LYS A 17 4.24 -17.60 -1.46
C LYS A 17 3.41 -16.43 -0.91
N ASP A 18 2.91 -16.53 0.33
CA ASP A 18 2.09 -15.46 0.90
C ASP A 18 2.93 -14.25 1.29
N ASP A 19 2.35 -13.06 1.09
CA ASP A 19 2.91 -11.83 1.63
C ASP A 19 2.93 -11.91 3.16
N LYS A 20 4.02 -11.40 3.76
CA LYS A 20 4.20 -11.38 5.22
C LYS A 20 3.45 -10.23 5.90
N ASN A 21 3.01 -9.25 5.12
CA ASN A 21 2.30 -8.07 5.56
C ASN A 21 1.34 -7.58 4.47
N SER A 22 0.50 -6.61 4.81
CA SER A 22 -0.30 -5.87 3.83
C SER A 22 -0.04 -4.39 3.97
N ALA A 23 0.68 -3.81 2.99
CA ALA A 23 0.98 -2.37 2.97
C ALA A 23 -0.30 -1.53 2.98
N PHE A 24 -1.37 -1.99 2.32
CA PHE A 24 -2.65 -1.28 2.30
C PHE A 24 -3.31 -1.27 3.69
N LEU A 25 -3.32 -2.41 4.38
CA LEU A 25 -3.86 -2.49 5.74
C LEU A 25 -3.03 -1.63 6.70
N GLU A 26 -1.71 -1.68 6.59
CA GLU A 26 -0.80 -0.88 7.40
C GLU A 26 -1.05 0.63 7.19
N GLN A 27 -1.17 1.08 5.93
CA GLN A 27 -1.53 2.46 5.61
C GLN A 27 -2.89 2.86 6.17
N ALA A 28 -3.89 1.97 6.13
CA ALA A 28 -5.21 2.24 6.69
C ALA A 28 -5.18 2.42 8.22
N CYS A 29 -4.41 1.58 8.92
CA CYS A 29 -4.19 1.69 10.35
C CYS A 29 -3.44 2.97 10.71
N ASP A 30 -2.32 3.26 10.04
CA ASP A 30 -1.54 4.49 10.23
C ASP A 30 -2.38 5.74 10.00
N ARG A 31 -3.18 5.76 8.92
CA ARG A 31 -4.04 6.90 8.58
C ARG A 31 -5.09 7.23 9.64
N THR A 32 -5.52 6.23 10.41
CA THR A 32 -6.47 6.41 11.51
C THR A 32 -5.80 6.56 12.88
N GLY A 33 -4.49 6.29 12.99
CA GLY A 33 -3.79 6.20 14.26
C GLY A 33 -4.18 4.94 15.06
N GLY A 34 -4.61 3.89 14.36
CA GLY A 34 -4.87 2.59 14.94
C GLY A 34 -3.61 1.73 15.05
N ILE A 35 -3.81 0.45 15.34
CA ILE A 35 -2.74 -0.52 15.57
C ILE A 35 -2.65 -1.46 14.37
N TYR A 36 -1.43 -1.75 13.92
CA TYR A 36 -1.18 -2.80 12.94
C TYR A 36 -0.25 -3.85 13.52
N LEU A 37 -0.60 -5.12 13.36
CA LEU A 37 0.26 -6.24 13.73
C LEU A 37 0.15 -7.36 12.71
N ALA A 38 1.29 -7.94 12.35
CA ALA A 38 1.36 -9.20 11.61
C ALA A 38 2.07 -10.23 12.51
N PRO A 39 1.31 -11.00 13.34
CA PRO A 39 1.89 -12.04 14.18
C PRO A 39 2.66 -13.03 13.29
N SER A 40 3.73 -13.66 13.79
CA SER A 40 4.49 -14.65 13.03
C SER A 40 4.91 -15.84 13.90
N GLY A 41 5.20 -16.98 13.27
CA GLY A 41 5.61 -18.21 13.96
C GLY A 41 4.54 -18.70 14.95
N ALA A 42 4.96 -19.05 16.16
CA ALA A 42 4.08 -19.58 17.21
C ALA A 42 2.92 -18.63 17.59
N ALA A 43 3.09 -17.31 17.41
CA ALA A 43 2.07 -16.31 17.72
C ALA A 43 0.85 -16.36 16.78
N GLN A 44 0.91 -17.12 15.69
CA GLN A 44 -0.22 -17.33 14.77
C GLN A 44 -1.07 -18.56 15.12
N VAL A 45 -0.67 -19.36 16.11
CA VAL A 45 -1.24 -20.70 16.33
C VAL A 45 -1.99 -20.76 17.65
N GLY A 46 -3.26 -21.19 17.58
CA GLY A 46 -4.05 -21.61 18.75
C GLY A 46 -4.13 -20.57 19.87
N PRO A 47 -3.84 -20.95 21.13
CA PRO A 47 -3.95 -20.04 22.29
C PRO A 47 -3.07 -18.80 22.19
N ALA A 48 -1.89 -18.89 21.57
CA ALA A 48 -0.97 -17.76 21.44
C ALA A 48 -1.54 -16.64 20.57
N LEU A 49 -2.24 -16.99 19.48
CA LEU A 49 -2.96 -16.00 18.67
C LEU A 49 -4.06 -15.31 19.49
N THR A 50 -4.77 -16.07 20.31
CA THR A 50 -5.82 -15.52 21.18
C THR A 50 -5.23 -14.52 22.19
N GLU A 51 -4.08 -14.84 22.78
CA GLU A 51 -3.36 -13.93 23.67
C GLU A 51 -2.96 -12.62 22.97
N VAL A 52 -2.48 -12.70 21.73
CA VAL A 52 -2.18 -11.51 20.91
C VAL A 52 -3.43 -10.67 20.66
N LEU A 53 -4.55 -11.30 20.26
CA LEU A 53 -5.80 -10.60 19.99
C LEU A 53 -6.33 -9.87 21.23
N ILE A 54 -6.27 -10.51 22.39
CA ILE A 54 -6.74 -9.93 23.66
C ILE A 54 -5.80 -8.82 24.13
N SER A 55 -4.48 -9.04 24.11
CA SER A 55 -3.51 -8.08 24.65
C SER A 55 -3.35 -6.82 23.80
N VAL A 56 -3.49 -6.93 22.48
CA VAL A 56 -3.22 -5.81 21.56
C VAL A 56 -4.50 -5.10 21.12
N PHE A 57 -5.56 -5.84 20.77
CA PHE A 57 -6.71 -5.27 20.05
C PHE A 57 -7.93 -5.02 20.94
N LEU A 58 -8.01 -5.61 22.13
CA LEU A 58 -9.18 -5.47 23.01
C LEU A 58 -9.19 -4.16 23.80
N ALA A 59 -8.02 -3.55 24.05
CA ALA A 59 -7.90 -2.38 24.89
C ALA A 59 -8.68 -1.17 24.31
N PRO A 60 -9.54 -0.50 25.11
CA PRO A 60 -10.28 0.67 24.66
C PRO A 60 -9.32 1.82 24.35
N LYS A 61 -9.70 2.69 23.41
CA LYS A 61 -8.89 3.83 22.96
C LYS A 61 -8.29 4.66 24.09
N SER A 62 -9.04 4.90 25.16
CA SER A 62 -8.62 5.69 26.32
C SER A 62 -7.48 5.04 27.13
N ALA A 63 -7.35 3.72 27.10
CA ALA A 63 -6.32 2.98 27.82
C ALA A 63 -5.03 2.79 27.02
N ARG A 64 -5.08 2.91 25.68
CA ARG A 64 -3.94 2.61 24.79
C ARG A 64 -2.69 3.40 25.10
N ASN A 65 -2.82 4.67 25.48
CA ASN A 65 -1.68 5.53 25.83
C ASN A 65 -0.96 5.12 27.12
N ARG A 66 -1.54 4.21 27.91
CA ARG A 66 -0.94 3.66 29.14
C ARG A 66 -0.36 2.27 28.92
N LEU A 67 -0.52 1.70 27.73
CA LEU A 67 -0.06 0.38 27.35
C LEU A 67 1.13 0.52 26.39
N HIS A 68 2.11 -0.36 26.52
CA HIS A 68 3.21 -0.47 25.55
C HIS A 68 2.74 -1.32 24.35
N LEU A 69 1.92 -0.71 23.51
CA LEU A 69 1.38 -1.36 22.30
C LEU A 69 2.38 -1.28 21.14
N PRO A 70 2.32 -2.22 20.18
CA PRO A 70 3.16 -2.17 18.99
C PRO A 70 2.87 -0.89 18.19
N GLY A 71 3.92 -0.11 17.95
CA GLY A 71 3.86 1.09 17.10
C GLY A 71 4.03 0.75 15.63
N ILE A 72 3.37 1.50 14.76
CA ILE A 72 3.57 1.45 13.31
C ILE A 72 4.80 2.30 12.98
N ASN A 73 5.95 1.66 12.77
CA ASN A 73 7.22 2.40 12.61
C ASN A 73 7.60 2.69 11.15
N LYS A 74 7.20 1.84 10.19
CA LYS A 74 7.62 1.98 8.79
C LYS A 74 6.57 1.47 7.81
N VAL A 75 5.71 2.39 7.40
CA VAL A 75 4.69 2.15 6.37
C VAL A 75 5.28 2.35 4.98
N ASP A 76 5.06 1.40 4.07
CA ASP A 76 5.42 1.56 2.65
C ASP A 76 4.36 2.41 1.94
N PHE A 77 4.71 3.63 1.53
CA PHE A 77 3.84 4.54 0.77
C PHE A 77 4.14 4.58 -0.73
N ARG A 78 4.96 3.66 -1.24
CA ARG A 78 5.28 3.63 -2.67
C ARG A 78 4.03 3.37 -3.49
N ALA A 79 3.97 4.04 -4.63
CA ALA A 79 2.90 3.81 -5.58
C ALA A 79 2.97 2.38 -6.13
N ARG A 80 1.81 1.80 -6.43
CA ARG A 80 1.69 0.50 -7.09
C ARG A 80 1.18 0.72 -8.50
N SER A 81 1.82 0.08 -9.47
CA SER A 81 1.44 0.19 -10.87
C SER A 81 0.10 -0.51 -11.12
N PHE A 82 -0.77 0.09 -11.92
CA PHE A 82 -2.09 -0.49 -12.24
C PHE A 82 -2.03 -1.64 -13.26
N ASP A 83 -0.92 -1.79 -13.99
CA ASP A 83 -0.72 -2.87 -14.96
C ASP A 83 -0.19 -4.16 -14.31
N THR A 84 0.91 -4.07 -13.57
CA THR A 84 1.59 -5.21 -12.94
C THR A 84 1.13 -5.44 -11.50
N GLY A 85 0.59 -4.42 -10.86
CA GLY A 85 0.41 -4.45 -9.42
C GLY A 85 1.76 -4.58 -8.70
N GLU A 86 2.85 -4.00 -9.19
CA GLU A 86 4.12 -3.97 -8.44
C GLU A 86 4.39 -2.56 -7.90
N THR A 87 5.11 -2.48 -6.78
CA THR A 87 5.56 -1.18 -6.25
C THR A 87 6.58 -0.55 -7.18
N VAL A 88 6.45 0.74 -7.46
CA VAL A 88 7.30 1.48 -8.39
C VAL A 88 7.87 2.73 -7.72
N ASP A 89 9.17 2.98 -7.96
CA ASP A 89 9.83 4.20 -7.47
C ASP A 89 9.70 5.37 -8.46
N MET A 90 9.66 5.05 -9.76
CA MET A 90 9.40 6.00 -10.86
C MET A 90 8.31 5.44 -11.76
N ALA A 91 7.39 6.30 -12.20
CA ALA A 91 6.23 5.88 -12.98
C ALA A 91 5.71 6.99 -13.91
N TYR A 92 4.86 6.59 -14.85
CA TYR A 92 4.07 7.46 -15.70
C TYR A 92 2.66 7.60 -15.12
N VAL A 93 2.13 8.81 -15.08
CA VAL A 93 0.79 9.09 -14.57
C VAL A 93 -0.11 9.56 -15.71
N CYS A 94 -1.30 8.97 -15.83
CA CYS A 94 -2.31 9.47 -16.76
C CYS A 94 -2.85 10.82 -16.26
N ASN A 95 -2.79 11.86 -17.09
CA ASN A 95 -3.29 13.19 -16.74
C ASN A 95 -4.83 13.27 -16.60
N GLN A 96 -5.56 12.27 -17.12
CA GLN A 96 -7.02 12.26 -17.10
C GLN A 96 -7.59 11.55 -15.87
N CYS A 97 -7.10 10.35 -15.56
CA CYS A 97 -7.62 9.51 -14.48
C CYS A 97 -6.66 9.32 -13.30
N LEU A 98 -5.44 9.87 -13.40
CA LEU A 98 -4.38 9.76 -12.38
C LEU A 98 -3.90 8.32 -12.10
N SER A 99 -4.24 7.36 -12.97
CA SER A 99 -3.67 6.01 -12.89
C SER A 99 -2.16 6.02 -13.14
N ILE A 100 -1.47 5.14 -12.42
CA ILE A 100 -0.01 5.03 -12.35
C ILE A 100 0.45 3.78 -13.12
N PHE A 101 1.46 3.93 -13.98
CA PHE A 101 1.99 2.86 -14.83
C PHE A 101 3.52 2.82 -14.79
N GLN A 102 4.09 1.62 -14.69
CA GLN A 102 5.54 1.40 -14.68
C GLN A 102 6.17 1.79 -16.04
N LYS A 103 5.45 1.51 -17.14
CA LYS A 103 5.85 1.87 -18.51
C LYS A 103 4.82 2.81 -19.12
N LYS A 104 5.28 3.75 -19.94
CA LYS A 104 4.39 4.68 -20.65
C LYS A 104 3.47 3.88 -21.59
N PRO A 105 2.13 3.98 -21.44
CA PRO A 105 1.21 3.35 -22.39
C PRO A 105 1.31 4.04 -23.77
N LYS A 106 1.14 3.28 -24.86
CA LYS A 106 1.46 3.75 -26.22
C LYS A 106 0.32 4.50 -26.91
N GLU A 107 -0.86 3.90 -26.97
CA GLU A 107 -1.99 4.39 -27.77
C GLU A 107 -3.06 5.04 -26.90
N TYR A 108 -3.50 4.31 -25.87
CA TYR A 108 -4.53 4.75 -24.93
C TYR A 108 -4.16 4.39 -23.50
N CYS A 109 -4.76 5.10 -22.54
CA CYS A 109 -4.67 4.74 -21.12
C CYS A 109 -5.45 3.44 -20.86
N PRO A 110 -4.82 2.38 -20.29
CA PRO A 110 -5.53 1.12 -19.99
C PRO A 110 -6.71 1.26 -19.03
N THR A 111 -6.73 2.30 -18.20
CA THR A 111 -7.80 2.49 -17.18
C THR A 111 -8.99 3.28 -17.71
N CYS A 112 -8.76 4.37 -18.44
CA CYS A 112 -9.84 5.29 -18.87
C CYS A 112 -9.98 5.44 -20.39
N CYS A 113 -9.19 4.70 -21.16
CA CYS A 113 -9.19 4.70 -22.64
C CYS A 113 -8.90 6.06 -23.28
N ALA A 114 -8.33 7.02 -22.56
CA ALA A 114 -7.94 8.31 -23.13
C ALA A 114 -6.74 8.18 -24.09
N ASP A 115 -6.78 8.86 -25.23
CA ASP A 115 -5.72 8.88 -26.25
C ASP A 115 -4.42 9.50 -25.72
N ILE A 116 -3.31 8.81 -25.96
CA ILE A 116 -1.97 9.26 -25.59
C ILE A 116 -1.31 9.81 -26.85
N LYS A 117 -1.26 11.14 -26.95
CA LYS A 117 -0.55 11.79 -28.07
C LYS A 117 0.96 11.54 -27.93
N PRO A 118 1.62 10.91 -28.92
CA PRO A 118 3.07 10.81 -28.90
C PRO A 118 3.67 12.22 -28.97
N PRO A 119 4.83 12.44 -28.32
CA PRO A 119 5.53 13.71 -28.46
C PRO A 119 5.83 13.94 -29.94
N LYS A 120 5.48 15.14 -30.46
CA LYS A 120 5.81 15.51 -31.82
C LYS A 120 7.33 15.56 -31.93
N THR A 121 7.92 14.66 -32.71
CA THR A 121 9.34 14.73 -33.07
C THR A 121 9.53 16.00 -33.91
N THR A 122 10.00 17.07 -33.29
CA THR A 122 10.51 18.22 -34.04
C THR A 122 11.84 17.79 -34.64
N ASN A 123 11.83 17.37 -35.90
CA ASN A 123 13.05 17.36 -36.71
C ASN A 123 13.49 18.82 -36.84
N ASN A 124 14.34 19.29 -35.92
CA ASN A 124 15.10 20.50 -36.18
C ASN A 124 16.03 20.17 -37.35
N GLY A 125 15.71 20.76 -38.50
CA GLY A 125 16.50 20.66 -39.71
C GLY A 125 17.96 21.00 -39.41
N ALA A 126 18.82 20.27 -40.09
CA ALA A 126 20.23 20.58 -40.20
C ALA A 126 20.40 21.98 -40.82
N ASP A 127 20.79 22.96 -40.01
CA ASP A 127 21.46 24.15 -40.53
C ASP A 127 22.96 23.86 -40.51
N LYS A 128 23.46 23.43 -41.68
CA LYS A 128 24.86 23.60 -42.05
C LYS A 128 25.04 25.05 -42.48
N GLU A 129 25.90 25.77 -41.79
CA GLU A 129 26.72 26.85 -42.38
C GLU A 129 28.12 26.78 -41.78
#